data_AF-D2A1Z9-F1
#
_entry.id   AF-D2A1Z9-F1
#
_cell.length_a   1.000
_cell.length_b   1.000
_cell.length_c   1.000
_cell.angle_alpha   90.00
_cell.angle_beta   90.00
_cell.angle_gamma   90.00
#
_symmetry.space_group_name_H-M   'P 1'
#
loop_
_entity.id
_entity.type
_entity.pdbx_description
1 polymer ?
#
loop_
_entity_poly.entity_id
_entity_poly.type
_entity_poly.pdbx_seq_one_letter_code
_entity_poly.pdbx_strand_id
1 'polypeptide(L)'
;MFTKVVTLLCIVFVLKQADCLTQSELQAEYRPTLLRLRDVANLKYQEATREYDSLVSQLNLYLTRSKNNTQTQINRIKNIVTQAAKNATGVTASCLKVQQNDASRLSTYSLNNCNSNTNFSTLQRTKSKFTTLANVASNSVNYCSYLNPLDTQIESNEKCLGDKIYDLNLQINRLQRQYEELSNSTLHYNINCLTDKAGAILSQIGVISYEINVCFFTP
;
A
#
# COMPACT_ATOMS: atom_id res chain seq x y z
N MET A 1 -40.22 65.38 -44.69
CA MET A 1 -39.65 65.02 -43.38
C MET A 1 -40.59 64.03 -42.71
N PHE A 2 -40.29 62.74 -42.76
CA PHE A 2 -40.82 61.75 -41.82
C PHE A 2 -39.72 60.71 -41.60
N THR A 3 -39.13 60.82 -40.42
CA THR A 3 -38.00 60.07 -39.91
C THR A 3 -38.45 58.67 -39.52
N LYS A 4 -37.64 57.69 -39.89
CA LYS A 4 -37.70 56.30 -39.40
C LYS A 4 -37.52 56.30 -37.88
N VAL A 5 -38.42 55.64 -37.16
CA VAL A 5 -38.10 55.05 -35.84
C VAL A 5 -38.62 53.63 -35.90
N VAL A 6 -37.72 52.72 -36.27
CA VAL A 6 -37.91 51.29 -36.05
C VAL A 6 -37.72 51.08 -34.56
N THR A 7 -38.83 50.79 -33.89
CA THR A 7 -38.89 50.36 -32.50
C THR A 7 -38.20 49.00 -32.40
N LEU A 8 -36.90 49.01 -32.12
CA LEU A 8 -36.15 47.81 -31.79
C LEU A 8 -36.37 47.53 -30.31
N LEU A 9 -37.23 46.55 -30.08
CA LEU A 9 -37.47 45.84 -28.82
C LEU A 9 -36.24 45.83 -27.91
N CYS A 10 -36.47 46.33 -26.69
CA CYS A 10 -35.72 45.98 -25.49
C CYS A 10 -35.69 44.45 -25.33
N ILE A 11 -34.73 43.78 -25.96
CA ILE A 11 -34.25 42.51 -25.48
C ILE A 11 -33.19 42.85 -24.45
N VAL A 12 -33.62 42.74 -23.20
CA VAL A 12 -32.79 42.56 -22.02
C VAL A 12 -31.98 41.28 -22.23
N PHE A 13 -30.94 41.37 -23.04
CA PHE A 13 -29.82 40.45 -22.96
C PHE A 13 -28.85 41.11 -22.02
N VAL A 14 -28.72 40.49 -20.86
CA VAL A 14 -27.62 40.64 -19.92
C VAL A 14 -26.34 40.64 -20.75
N LEU A 15 -25.86 41.84 -21.09
CA LEU A 15 -24.45 42.10 -21.27
C LEU A 15 -23.84 41.77 -19.91
N LYS A 16 -23.60 40.49 -19.64
CA LYS A 16 -22.37 40.11 -18.94
C LYS A 16 -21.33 40.82 -19.77
N GLN A 17 -20.84 41.94 -19.26
CA GLN A 17 -19.59 42.48 -19.73
C GLN A 17 -18.66 41.29 -19.88
N ALA A 18 -18.19 41.04 -21.10
CA ALA A 18 -16.94 40.35 -21.30
C ALA A 18 -15.88 41.28 -20.71
N ASP A 19 -15.91 41.44 -19.39
CA ASP A 19 -14.87 42.13 -18.65
C ASP A 19 -13.65 41.24 -18.78
N CYS A 20 -12.64 41.81 -19.41
CA CYS A 20 -11.32 41.23 -19.62
C CYS A 20 -10.79 40.71 -18.28
N LEU A 21 -11.04 39.45 -17.98
CA LEU A 21 -10.67 38.81 -16.73
C LEU A 21 -9.15 38.83 -16.64
N THR A 22 -8.58 39.66 -15.79
CA THR A 22 -7.13 39.84 -15.73
C THR A 22 -6.46 38.54 -15.28
N GLN A 23 -5.18 38.38 -15.62
CA GLN A 23 -4.38 37.26 -15.12
C GLN A 23 -4.43 37.13 -13.58
N SER A 24 -4.53 38.25 -12.85
CA SER A 24 -4.69 38.25 -11.39
C SER A 24 -6.05 37.73 -10.92
N GLU A 25 -7.14 38.10 -11.60
CA GLU A 25 -8.49 37.64 -11.25
C GLU A 25 -8.66 36.15 -11.53
N LEU A 26 -8.11 35.68 -12.66
CA LEU A 26 -8.11 34.26 -13.01
C LEU A 26 -7.36 33.44 -11.95
N GLN A 27 -6.20 33.92 -11.51
CA GLN A 27 -5.44 33.25 -10.44
C GLN A 27 -6.21 33.26 -9.12
N ALA A 28 -6.89 34.36 -8.78
CA ALA A 28 -7.68 34.46 -7.55
C ALA A 28 -8.86 33.46 -7.54
N GLU A 29 -9.44 33.18 -8.70
CA GLU A 29 -10.53 32.21 -8.86
C GLU A 29 -10.05 30.76 -8.69
N TYR A 30 -8.96 30.37 -9.35
CA TYR A 30 -8.52 28.96 -9.42
C TYR A 30 -7.59 28.55 -8.25
N ARG A 31 -6.83 29.48 -7.67
CA ARG A 31 -5.87 29.21 -6.59
C ARG A 31 -6.50 28.54 -5.36
N PRO A 32 -7.67 28.96 -4.84
CA PRO A 32 -8.30 28.29 -3.69
C PRO A 32 -8.58 26.80 -3.93
N THR A 33 -9.05 26.45 -5.13
CA THR A 33 -9.31 25.05 -5.50
C THR A 33 -8.03 24.24 -5.55
N LEU A 34 -6.96 24.76 -6.14
CA LEU A 34 -5.65 24.09 -6.16
C LEU A 34 -5.05 23.93 -4.77
N LEU A 35 -5.18 24.93 -3.88
CA LEU A 35 -4.76 24.82 -2.49
C LEU A 35 -5.55 23.75 -1.73
N ARG A 36 -6.87 23.66 -1.98
CA ARG A 36 -7.69 22.58 -1.42
C ARG A 36 -7.21 21.21 -1.90
N LEU A 37 -6.87 21.05 -3.18
CA LEU A 37 -6.36 19.77 -3.70
C LEU A 37 -4.99 19.41 -3.12
N ARG A 38 -4.11 20.40 -2.90
CA ARG A 38 -2.87 20.20 -2.16
C ARG A 38 -3.15 19.65 -0.76
N ASP A 39 -4.08 20.27 -0.03
CA ASP A 39 -4.38 19.87 1.34
C ASP A 39 -5.02 18.48 1.41
N VAL A 40 -5.89 18.14 0.44
CA VAL A 40 -6.43 16.79 0.29
C VAL A 40 -5.32 15.77 0.02
N ALA A 41 -4.39 16.06 -0.90
CA ALA A 41 -3.28 15.16 -1.18
C ALA A 41 -2.36 14.96 0.05
N ASN A 42 -2.10 16.03 0.81
CA ASN A 42 -1.34 15.95 2.07
C ASN A 42 -2.07 15.14 3.15
N LEU A 43 -3.39 15.31 3.27
CA LEU A 43 -4.20 14.51 4.17
C LEU A 43 -4.13 13.03 3.80
N LYS A 44 -4.26 12.69 2.51
CA LYS A 44 -4.14 11.32 2.02
C LYS A 44 -2.76 10.71 2.26
N TYR A 45 -1.69 11.50 2.15
CA TYR A 45 -0.35 11.07 2.55
C TYR A 45 -0.27 10.71 4.04
N GLN A 46 -0.86 11.54 4.91
CA GLN A 46 -0.87 11.29 6.36
C GLN A 46 -1.69 10.05 6.72
N GLU A 47 -2.87 9.88 6.12
CA GLU A 47 -3.71 8.68 6.25
C GLU A 47 -2.93 7.43 5.85
N ALA A 48 -2.35 7.44 4.65
CA ALA A 48 -1.52 6.35 4.14
C ALA A 48 -0.30 6.07 5.04
N THR A 49 0.30 7.09 5.66
CA THR A 49 1.41 6.89 6.61
C THR A 49 0.97 6.13 7.85
N ARG A 50 -0.15 6.54 8.47
CA ARG A 50 -0.69 5.84 9.65
C ARG A 50 -1.06 4.39 9.31
N GLU A 51 -1.66 4.17 8.14
CA GLU A 51 -2.03 2.84 7.69
C GLU A 51 -0.78 1.97 7.44
N TYR A 52 0.24 2.52 6.79
CA TYR A 52 1.52 1.84 6.56
C TYR A 52 2.16 1.40 7.88
N ASP A 53 2.25 2.30 8.86
CA ASP A 53 2.87 2.02 10.16
C ASP A 53 2.07 0.95 10.94
N SER A 54 0.73 1.04 10.89
CA SER A 54 -0.17 0.04 11.45
C SER A 54 0.05 -1.34 10.81
N LEU A 55 0.11 -1.40 9.48
CA LEU A 55 0.34 -2.63 8.72
C LEU A 55 1.68 -3.28 9.08
N VAL A 56 2.76 -2.48 9.11
CA VAL A 56 4.10 -2.96 9.50
C VAL A 56 4.09 -3.52 10.91
N SER A 57 3.47 -2.80 11.86
CA SER A 57 3.37 -3.24 13.25
C SER A 57 2.61 -4.56 13.38
N GLN A 58 1.44 -4.66 12.74
CA GLN A 58 0.62 -5.88 12.74
C GLN A 58 1.39 -7.07 12.14
N LEU A 59 2.05 -6.90 11.00
CA LEU A 59 2.79 -7.98 10.35
C LEU A 59 4.00 -8.44 11.18
N ASN A 60 4.70 -7.53 11.86
CA ASN A 60 5.77 -7.89 12.79
C ASN A 60 5.26 -8.67 14.01
N LEU A 61 4.09 -8.33 14.53
CA LEU A 61 3.44 -9.08 15.60
C LEU A 61 3.04 -10.49 15.13
N TYR A 62 2.46 -10.62 13.94
CA TYR A 62 2.10 -11.93 13.36
C TYR A 62 3.33 -12.80 13.11
N LEU A 63 4.40 -12.24 12.53
CA LEU A 63 5.67 -12.94 12.34
C LEU A 63 6.22 -13.45 13.67
N THR A 64 6.27 -12.59 14.68
CA THR A 64 6.81 -12.93 16.00
C THR A 64 5.99 -14.05 16.65
N ARG A 65 4.66 -13.94 16.64
CA ARG A 65 3.77 -14.98 17.18
C ARG A 65 3.91 -16.30 16.44
N SER A 66 3.94 -16.27 15.11
CA SER A 66 4.11 -17.47 14.27
C SER A 66 5.44 -18.16 14.54
N LYS A 67 6.53 -17.38 14.63
CA LYS A 67 7.87 -17.90 14.99
C LYS A 67 7.88 -18.52 16.37
N ASN A 68 7.34 -17.85 17.38
CA ASN A 68 7.33 -18.37 18.75
C ASN A 68 6.52 -19.66 18.85
N ASN A 69 5.31 -19.69 18.29
CA ASN A 69 4.45 -20.86 18.30
C ASN A 69 5.10 -22.05 17.57
N THR A 70 5.65 -21.80 16.38
CA THR A 70 6.33 -22.83 15.58
C THR A 70 7.59 -23.33 16.30
N GLN A 71 8.39 -22.43 16.88
CA GLN A 71 9.59 -22.79 17.62
C GLN A 71 9.27 -23.62 18.87
N THR A 72 8.18 -23.31 19.57
CA THR A 72 7.69 -24.15 20.67
C THR A 72 7.38 -25.57 20.20
N GLN A 73 6.74 -25.76 19.05
CA GLN A 73 6.48 -27.10 18.51
C GLN A 73 7.77 -27.82 18.09
N ILE A 74 8.72 -27.10 17.47
CA ILE A 74 10.05 -27.65 17.13
C ILE A 74 10.75 -28.14 18.40
N ASN A 75 10.78 -27.33 19.46
CA ASN A 75 11.44 -27.70 20.70
C ASN A 75 10.75 -28.91 21.36
N ARG A 76 9.41 -28.96 21.31
CA ARG A 76 8.63 -30.11 21.82
C ARG A 76 9.01 -31.40 21.09
N ILE A 77 9.01 -31.42 19.76
CA ILE A 77 9.34 -32.65 19.03
C ILE A 77 10.80 -33.07 19.24
N LYS A 78 11.75 -32.11 19.29
CA LYS A 78 13.15 -32.38 19.62
C LYS A 78 13.27 -33.07 20.98
N ASN A 79 12.53 -32.58 21.98
CA ASN A 79 12.51 -33.18 23.31
C ASN A 79 11.90 -34.58 23.29
N ILE A 80 10.76 -34.77 22.62
CA ILE A 80 10.09 -36.09 22.51
C ILE A 80 11.03 -37.13 21.92
N VAL A 81 11.65 -36.85 20.77
CA VAL A 81 12.60 -37.77 20.13
C VAL A 81 13.80 -38.03 21.04
N THR A 82 14.36 -37.00 21.67
CA THR A 82 15.51 -37.14 22.57
C THR A 82 15.20 -38.04 23.76
N GLN A 83 14.02 -37.88 24.38
CA GLN A 83 13.62 -38.73 25.50
C GLN A 83 13.32 -40.16 25.05
N ALA A 84 12.65 -40.34 23.91
CA ALA A 84 12.40 -41.65 23.32
C ALA A 84 13.70 -42.43 23.08
N ALA A 85 14.75 -41.75 22.60
CA ALA A 85 16.03 -42.37 22.29
C ALA A 85 16.85 -42.83 23.51
N LYS A 86 16.66 -42.23 24.70
CA LYS A 86 17.48 -42.53 25.89
C LYS A 86 17.42 -43.98 26.34
N ASN A 87 16.26 -44.61 26.18
CA ASN A 87 16.01 -45.97 26.66
C ASN A 87 15.89 -46.98 25.50
N ALA A 88 16.07 -46.53 24.27
CA ALA A 88 15.98 -47.37 23.10
C ALA A 88 17.27 -48.17 22.88
N THR A 89 17.14 -49.40 22.39
CA THR A 89 18.28 -50.26 22.02
C THR A 89 18.09 -50.83 20.61
N GLY A 90 19.16 -51.39 20.03
CA GLY A 90 19.10 -52.09 18.74
C GLY A 90 18.55 -51.25 17.57
N VAL A 91 17.62 -51.84 16.82
CA VAL A 91 17.01 -51.24 15.61
C VAL A 91 16.24 -49.96 15.96
N THR A 92 15.47 -49.96 17.06
CA THR A 92 14.73 -48.78 17.52
C THR A 92 15.66 -47.60 17.80
N ALA A 93 16.82 -47.82 18.44
CA ALA A 93 17.79 -46.75 18.69
C ALA A 93 18.33 -46.14 17.38
N SER A 94 18.59 -46.99 16.37
CA SER A 94 19.04 -46.56 15.06
C SER A 94 17.97 -45.76 14.32
N CYS A 95 16.71 -46.21 14.36
CA CYS A 95 15.56 -45.50 13.80
C CYS A 95 15.36 -44.12 14.46
N LEU A 96 15.36 -44.06 15.80
CA LEU A 96 15.20 -42.79 16.54
C LEU A 96 16.34 -41.80 16.27
N LYS A 97 17.56 -42.28 15.98
CA LYS A 97 18.68 -41.41 15.58
C LYS A 97 18.43 -40.69 14.26
N VAL A 98 17.75 -41.34 13.30
CA VAL A 98 17.30 -40.67 12.06
C VAL A 98 16.31 -39.56 12.39
N GLN A 99 15.33 -39.85 13.24
CA GLN A 99 14.34 -38.85 13.68
C GLN A 99 14.97 -37.69 14.45
N GLN A 100 16.04 -37.93 15.22
CA GLN A 100 16.80 -36.87 15.89
C GLN A 100 17.46 -35.94 14.87
N ASN A 101 18.08 -36.50 13.83
CA ASN A 101 18.70 -35.72 12.77
C ASN A 101 17.68 -34.87 12.02
N ASP A 102 16.52 -35.43 11.68
CA ASP A 102 15.46 -34.69 10.99
C ASP A 102 14.85 -33.62 11.88
N ALA A 103 14.56 -33.92 13.14
CA ALA A 103 14.11 -32.93 14.11
C ALA A 103 15.14 -31.80 14.29
N SER A 104 16.44 -32.10 14.30
CA SER A 104 17.51 -31.11 14.50
C SER A 104 17.50 -30.02 13.42
N ARG A 105 17.14 -30.39 12.18
CA ARG A 105 17.12 -29.52 10.99
C ARG A 105 15.91 -28.58 10.95
N LEU A 106 14.86 -28.86 11.73
CA LEU A 106 13.71 -27.97 11.81
C LEU A 106 14.13 -26.60 12.34
N SER A 107 13.67 -25.54 11.65
CA SER A 107 13.94 -24.16 12.03
C SER A 107 12.81 -23.22 11.62
N THR A 108 12.74 -22.06 12.26
CA THR A 108 11.80 -20.98 11.90
C THR A 108 12.39 -19.97 10.92
N TYR A 109 13.60 -20.21 10.38
CA TYR A 109 14.31 -19.23 9.56
C TYR A 109 13.54 -18.85 8.29
N SER A 110 12.85 -19.82 7.68
CA SER A 110 12.04 -19.62 6.47
C SER A 110 10.90 -18.62 6.65
N LEU A 111 10.41 -18.41 7.88
CA LEU A 111 9.36 -17.43 8.18
C LEU A 111 9.84 -15.97 8.00
N ASN A 112 11.15 -15.71 8.13
CA ASN A 112 11.69 -14.36 7.94
C ASN A 112 11.54 -13.87 6.49
N ASN A 113 11.40 -14.78 5.53
CA ASN A 113 11.26 -14.46 4.11
C ASN A 113 9.86 -13.96 3.74
N CYS A 114 8.90 -14.03 4.66
CA CYS A 114 7.53 -13.62 4.39
C CYS A 114 7.37 -12.10 4.36
N ASN A 115 8.18 -11.36 5.13
CA ASN A 115 8.24 -9.90 5.08
C ASN A 115 9.12 -9.41 3.93
N SER A 116 8.76 -9.78 2.70
CA SER A 116 9.55 -9.39 1.52
C SER A 116 9.54 -7.87 1.30
N ASN A 117 10.70 -7.30 1.01
CA ASN A 117 10.88 -5.86 0.79
C ASN A 117 10.11 -5.34 -0.45
N THR A 118 9.81 -6.20 -1.43
CA THR A 118 9.23 -5.76 -2.72
C THR A 118 7.81 -5.19 -2.59
N ASN A 119 6.96 -5.81 -1.77
CA ASN A 119 5.58 -5.32 -1.57
C ASN A 119 5.57 -4.05 -0.71
N PHE A 120 6.33 -4.03 0.38
CA PHE A 120 6.48 -2.85 1.24
C PHE A 120 7.10 -1.67 0.50
N SER A 121 8.13 -1.88 -0.32
CA SER A 121 8.74 -0.82 -1.12
C SER A 121 7.79 -0.25 -2.18
N THR A 122 6.90 -1.06 -2.75
CA THR A 122 5.88 -0.59 -3.69
C THR A 122 4.79 0.22 -2.98
N LEU A 123 4.34 -0.23 -1.81
CA LEU A 123 3.39 0.51 -0.97
C LEU A 123 3.98 1.85 -0.51
N GLN A 124 5.24 1.85 -0.03
CA GLN A 124 5.96 3.05 0.38
C GLN A 124 6.12 4.05 -0.78
N ARG A 125 6.48 3.59 -1.99
CA ARG A 125 6.56 4.46 -3.17
C ARG A 125 5.20 5.05 -3.53
N THR A 126 4.13 4.25 -3.46
CA THR A 126 2.77 4.70 -3.76
C THR A 126 2.31 5.76 -2.75
N LYS A 127 2.61 5.56 -1.46
CA LYS A 127 2.41 6.57 -0.41
C LYS A 127 3.06 7.90 -0.76
N SER A 128 4.36 7.90 -1.12
CA SER A 128 5.11 9.12 -1.43
C SER A 128 4.56 9.89 -2.64
N LYS A 129 3.83 9.25 -3.56
CA LYS A 129 3.22 9.94 -4.71
C LYS A 129 2.16 10.95 -4.29
N PHE A 130 1.53 10.82 -3.12
CA PHE A 130 0.59 11.85 -2.62
C PHE A 130 1.30 13.18 -2.39
N THR A 131 2.53 13.16 -1.86
CA THR A 131 3.34 14.37 -1.71
C THR A 131 3.70 14.97 -3.07
N THR A 132 3.97 14.14 -4.08
CA THR A 132 4.16 14.60 -5.46
C THR A 132 2.93 15.33 -5.98
N LEU A 133 1.72 14.77 -5.79
CA LEU A 133 0.48 15.42 -6.21
C LEU A 133 0.22 16.73 -5.45
N ALA A 134 0.53 16.79 -4.15
CA ALA A 134 0.46 18.03 -3.37
C ALA A 134 1.40 19.12 -3.91
N ASN A 135 2.62 18.73 -4.31
CA ASN A 135 3.58 19.66 -4.92
C ASN A 135 3.10 20.14 -6.31
N VAL A 136 2.52 19.25 -7.12
CA VAL A 136 1.95 19.65 -8.42
C VAL A 136 0.82 20.66 -8.21
N ALA A 137 -0.11 20.40 -7.28
CA ALA A 137 -1.18 21.33 -6.94
C ALA A 137 -0.66 22.70 -6.49
N SER A 138 0.38 22.73 -5.66
CA SER A 138 1.00 23.97 -5.14
C SER A 138 1.63 24.83 -6.23
N ASN A 139 2.17 24.20 -7.28
CA ASN A 139 2.93 24.88 -8.32
C ASN A 139 2.11 25.15 -9.59
N SER A 140 0.89 24.60 -9.69
CA SER A 140 0.09 24.65 -10.92
C SER A 140 -0.24 26.07 -11.36
N VAL A 141 -0.54 26.98 -10.42
CA VAL A 141 -0.78 28.40 -10.74
C VAL A 141 0.44 29.03 -11.42
N ASN A 142 1.61 28.93 -10.78
CA ASN A 142 2.85 29.51 -11.31
C ASN A 142 3.24 28.87 -12.64
N TYR A 143 3.05 27.56 -12.77
CA TYR A 143 3.37 26.82 -14.00
C TYR A 143 2.50 27.27 -15.18
N CYS A 144 1.17 27.34 -15.00
CA CYS A 144 0.26 27.74 -16.06
C CYS A 144 0.45 29.22 -16.45
N SER A 145 0.69 30.10 -15.47
CA SER A 145 1.01 31.51 -15.74
C SER A 145 2.36 31.71 -16.43
N TYR A 146 3.36 30.86 -16.14
CA TYR A 146 4.64 30.88 -16.86
C TYR A 146 4.50 30.46 -18.32
N LEU A 147 3.66 29.45 -18.59
CA LEU A 147 3.40 29.00 -19.96
C LEU A 147 2.55 29.98 -20.77
N ASN A 148 1.68 30.75 -20.11
CA ASN A 148 0.73 31.67 -20.74
C ASN A 148 0.84 33.08 -20.13
N PRO A 149 1.98 33.78 -20.32
CA PRO A 149 2.29 35.01 -19.58
C PRO A 149 1.56 36.25 -20.10
N LEU A 150 1.02 36.24 -21.32
CA LEU A 150 0.39 37.42 -21.92
C LEU A 150 -1.11 37.48 -21.57
N ASP A 151 -1.65 38.69 -21.42
CA ASP A 151 -3.10 38.88 -21.22
C ASP A 151 -3.91 38.35 -22.42
N THR A 152 -3.36 38.37 -23.64
CA THR A 152 -4.00 37.76 -24.81
C THR A 152 -4.11 36.23 -24.73
N GLN A 153 -3.51 35.59 -23.73
CA GLN A 153 -3.50 34.14 -23.51
C GLN A 153 -4.33 33.72 -22.30
N ILE A 154 -5.19 34.59 -21.75
CA ILE A 154 -6.06 34.29 -20.59
C ILE A 154 -6.82 32.97 -20.77
N GLU A 155 -7.47 32.74 -21.91
CA GLU A 155 -8.22 31.50 -22.17
C GLU A 155 -7.33 30.25 -22.13
N SER A 156 -6.08 30.37 -22.60
CA SER A 156 -5.11 29.27 -22.55
C SER A 156 -4.61 29.01 -21.12
N ASN A 157 -4.44 30.06 -20.32
CA ASN A 157 -4.11 29.93 -18.90
C ASN A 157 -5.26 29.29 -18.12
N GLU A 158 -6.49 29.75 -18.36
CA GLU A 158 -7.70 29.21 -17.74
C GLU A 158 -7.83 27.72 -18.03
N LYS A 159 -7.71 27.34 -19.31
CA LYS A 159 -7.73 25.95 -19.72
C LYS A 159 -6.64 25.12 -19.03
N CYS A 160 -5.41 25.63 -18.94
CA CYS A 160 -4.32 24.95 -18.22
C CYS A 160 -4.69 24.69 -16.75
N LEU A 161 -5.23 25.69 -16.05
CA LEU A 161 -5.62 25.58 -14.65
C LEU A 161 -6.80 24.61 -14.47
N GLY A 162 -7.82 24.71 -15.31
CA GLY A 162 -8.98 23.81 -15.31
C GLY A 162 -8.60 22.35 -15.57
N ASP A 163 -7.79 22.10 -16.60
CA ASP A 163 -7.27 20.77 -16.93
C ASP A 163 -6.44 20.20 -15.76
N LYS A 164 -5.60 21.02 -15.11
CA LYS A 164 -4.81 20.60 -13.95
C LYS A 164 -5.67 20.25 -12.74
N ILE A 165 -6.71 21.04 -12.45
CA ILE A 165 -7.64 20.74 -11.35
C ILE A 165 -8.36 19.41 -11.60
N TYR A 166 -8.86 19.19 -12.82
CA TYR A 166 -9.52 17.95 -13.19
C TYR A 166 -8.58 16.74 -13.07
N ASP A 167 -7.39 16.85 -13.65
CA ASP A 167 -6.37 15.80 -13.65
C ASP A 167 -5.90 15.46 -12.22
N LEU A 168 -5.59 16.47 -11.39
CA LEU A 168 -5.19 16.28 -10.00
C LEU A 168 -6.24 15.54 -9.17
N ASN A 169 -7.52 15.94 -9.27
CA ASN A 169 -8.60 15.24 -8.60
C ASN A 169 -8.65 13.75 -8.97
N LEU A 170 -8.57 13.47 -10.26
CA LEU A 170 -8.62 12.12 -10.80
C LEU A 170 -7.39 11.30 -10.38
N GLN A 171 -6.20 11.89 -10.38
CA GLN A 171 -4.97 11.23 -9.93
C GLN A 171 -4.98 10.95 -8.41
N ILE A 172 -5.45 11.88 -7.57
CA ILE A 172 -5.58 11.66 -6.13
C ILE A 172 -6.50 10.47 -5.85
N ASN A 173 -7.67 10.43 -6.50
CA ASN A 173 -8.66 9.35 -6.32
C ASN A 173 -8.16 8.00 -6.85
N ARG A 174 -7.41 7.99 -7.96
CA ARG A 174 -6.79 6.76 -8.49
C ARG A 174 -5.69 6.27 -7.55
N LEU A 175 -4.84 7.17 -7.06
CA LEU A 175 -3.74 6.83 -6.18
C LEU A 175 -4.24 6.29 -4.83
N GLN A 176 -5.34 6.83 -4.29
CA GLN A 176 -5.98 6.30 -3.09
C GLN A 176 -6.44 4.85 -3.28
N ARG A 177 -7.20 4.57 -4.35
CA ARG A 177 -7.64 3.18 -4.63
C ARG A 177 -6.47 2.23 -4.83
N GLN A 178 -5.46 2.67 -5.60
CA GLN A 178 -4.24 1.88 -5.79
C GLN A 178 -3.53 1.59 -4.45
N TYR A 179 -3.48 2.56 -3.55
CA TYR A 179 -2.87 2.38 -2.23
C TYR A 179 -3.64 1.38 -1.38
N GLU A 180 -4.96 1.50 -1.31
CA GLU A 180 -5.85 0.58 -0.58
C GLU A 180 -5.74 -0.86 -1.10
N GLU A 181 -5.74 -1.05 -2.42
CA GLU A 181 -5.55 -2.35 -3.07
C GLU A 181 -4.18 -2.97 -2.75
N LEU A 182 -3.11 -2.18 -2.83
CA LEU A 182 -1.75 -2.62 -2.51
C LEU A 182 -1.58 -2.94 -1.03
N SER A 183 -2.20 -2.16 -0.13
CA SER A 183 -2.19 -2.39 1.31
C SER A 183 -2.81 -3.75 1.65
N ASN A 184 -4.01 -4.01 1.13
CA ASN A 184 -4.72 -5.28 1.30
C ASN A 184 -3.97 -6.47 0.70
N SER A 185 -3.42 -6.31 -0.51
CA SER A 185 -2.62 -7.34 -1.17
C SER A 185 -1.33 -7.64 -0.39
N THR A 186 -0.71 -6.61 0.19
CA THR A 186 0.49 -6.77 1.01
C THR A 186 0.17 -7.58 2.26
N LEU A 187 -0.89 -7.22 2.99
CA LEU A 187 -1.32 -7.96 4.17
C LEU A 187 -1.60 -9.44 3.87
N HIS A 188 -2.42 -9.72 2.84
CA HIS A 188 -2.79 -11.08 2.46
C HIS A 188 -1.58 -11.92 2.07
N TYR A 189 -0.69 -11.38 1.23
CA TYR A 189 0.52 -12.09 0.82
C TYR A 189 1.38 -12.49 2.02
N ASN A 190 1.62 -11.56 2.94
CA ASN A 190 2.47 -11.80 4.11
C ASN A 190 1.83 -12.84 5.05
N ILE A 191 0.53 -12.73 5.33
CA ILE A 191 -0.19 -13.69 6.18
C ILE A 191 -0.18 -15.09 5.54
N ASN A 192 -0.49 -15.21 4.25
CA ASN A 192 -0.49 -16.49 3.55
C ASN A 192 0.90 -17.12 3.58
N CYS A 193 1.96 -16.35 3.29
CA CYS A 193 3.31 -16.85 3.40
C CYS A 193 3.63 -17.36 4.82
N LEU A 194 3.27 -16.61 5.87
CA LEU A 194 3.51 -17.04 7.25
C LEU A 194 2.80 -18.34 7.56
N THR A 195 1.54 -18.47 7.16
CA THR A 195 0.71 -19.67 7.35
C THR A 195 1.31 -20.86 6.61
N ASP A 196 1.67 -20.70 5.33
CA ASP A 196 2.21 -21.78 4.50
C ASP A 196 3.57 -22.27 5.02
N LYS A 197 4.47 -21.35 5.37
CA LYS A 197 5.79 -21.70 5.91
C LYS A 197 5.70 -22.34 7.29
N ALA A 198 4.83 -21.85 8.16
CA ALA A 198 4.58 -22.48 9.46
C ALA A 198 3.93 -23.85 9.28
N GLY A 199 2.92 -23.97 8.41
CA GLY A 199 2.24 -25.22 8.09
C GLY A 199 3.19 -26.29 7.56
N ALA A 200 4.12 -25.93 6.67
CA ALA A 200 5.14 -26.86 6.18
C ALA A 200 6.03 -27.41 7.32
N ILE A 201 6.44 -26.56 8.27
CA ILE A 201 7.22 -27.00 9.44
C ILE A 201 6.37 -27.91 10.34
N LEU A 202 5.12 -27.52 10.63
CA LEU A 202 4.21 -28.31 11.45
C LEU A 202 3.90 -29.68 10.82
N SER A 203 3.81 -29.74 9.49
CA SER A 203 3.66 -30.99 8.75
C SER A 203 4.88 -31.90 8.93
N GLN A 204 6.10 -31.36 8.81
CA GLN A 204 7.33 -32.11 9.10
C GLN A 204 7.38 -32.62 10.54
N ILE A 205 6.92 -31.82 11.50
CA ILE A 205 6.77 -32.25 12.90
C ILE A 205 5.80 -33.43 13.00
N GLY A 206 4.67 -33.38 12.30
CA GLY A 206 3.69 -34.47 12.25
C GLY A 206 4.30 -35.77 11.69
N VAL A 207 5.07 -35.67 10.60
CA VAL A 207 5.80 -36.82 10.03
C VAL A 207 6.78 -37.41 11.04
N ILE A 208 7.66 -36.58 11.63
CA ILE A 208 8.61 -37.06 12.65
C ILE A 208 7.87 -37.71 13.82
N SER A 209 6.78 -37.10 14.29
CA SER A 209 5.97 -37.65 15.38
C SER A 209 5.36 -39.01 15.04
N TYR A 210 4.95 -39.23 13.78
CA TYR A 210 4.46 -40.52 13.32
C TYR A 210 5.59 -41.55 13.25
N GLU A 211 6.73 -41.19 12.66
CA GLU A 211 7.89 -42.07 12.49
C GLU A 211 8.48 -42.51 13.84
N ILE A 212 8.46 -41.66 14.87
CA ILE A 212 8.83 -42.07 16.23
C ILE A 212 8.00 -43.27 16.69
N ASN A 213 6.68 -43.25 16.46
CA ASN A 213 5.82 -44.36 16.84
C ASN A 213 6.19 -45.60 16.03
N VAL A 214 6.40 -45.47 14.72
CA VAL A 214 6.81 -46.59 13.85
C VAL A 214 8.09 -47.25 14.36
N CYS A 215 9.10 -46.46 14.79
CA CYS A 215 10.36 -46.99 15.34
C CYS A 215 10.16 -47.97 16.52
N PHE A 216 9.05 -47.88 17.26
CA PHE A 216 8.73 -48.78 18.37
C PHE A 216 7.88 -50.00 17.96
N PHE A 217 7.25 -49.98 16.78
CA PHE A 217 6.34 -51.04 16.33
C PHE A 217 6.92 -51.92 15.21
N THR A 218 7.95 -51.47 14.50
CA THR A 218 8.69 -52.32 13.55
C THR A 218 9.93 -52.91 14.23
N PRO A 219 9.98 -54.24 14.47
CA PRO A 219 11.13 -54.92 15.09
C PRO A 219 12.40 -54.88 14.22
#